data_AF-A0A0F8X6S2-F1
#
_entry.id   AF-A0A0F8X6S2-F1
#
_cell.length_a   1.000
_cell.length_b   1.000
_cell.length_c   1.000
_cell.angle_alpha   90.00
_cell.angle_beta   90.00
_cell.angle_gamma   90.00
#
_symmetry.space_group_name_H-M   'P 1'
#
loop_
_entity.id
_entity.type
_entity.pdbx_description
1 polymer ?
#
loop_
_entity_poly.entity_id
_entity_poly.type
_entity_poly.pdbx_seq_one_letter_code
_entity_poly.pdbx_strand_id
1 'polypeptide(L)'
;MENKKKLVNLTIPLESFFKSGRTDFHPEKEFDENGMLTLVFCESEITGNLKDGTFYISDIDISGEGSGYDMNEVIEPALKDSTGELIASRVWEGGDSINQIIVKDGKVEWRDIEI
;
A
#
# COMPACT_ATOMS: atom_id res chain seq x y z
N MET A 1 13.56 15.90 -8.50
CA MET A 1 12.72 14.91 -9.23
C MET A 1 11.41 14.85 -8.48
N GLU A 2 10.27 15.21 -9.11
CA GLU A 2 8.97 15.13 -8.43
C GLU A 2 8.67 13.65 -8.13
N ASN A 3 8.64 13.28 -6.85
CA ASN A 3 8.15 11.98 -6.42
C ASN A 3 6.64 11.94 -6.68
N LYS A 4 6.24 11.42 -7.85
CA LYS A 4 4.83 11.39 -8.26
C LYS A 4 4.14 10.19 -7.64
N LYS A 5 3.62 10.36 -6.42
CA LYS A 5 2.54 9.52 -5.90
C LYS A 5 1.24 9.98 -6.54
N LYS A 6 0.55 9.08 -7.23
CA LYS A 6 -0.77 9.30 -7.82
C LYS A 6 -1.70 8.20 -7.32
N LEU A 7 -2.81 8.60 -6.72
CA LEU A 7 -3.86 7.71 -6.26
C LEU A 7 -5.19 8.16 -6.87
N VAL A 8 -5.89 7.25 -7.55
CA VAL A 8 -7.17 7.56 -8.20
C VAL A 8 -8.19 6.49 -7.84
N ASN A 9 -9.13 6.84 -6.96
CA ASN A 9 -10.24 5.98 -6.54
C ASN A 9 -9.79 4.55 -6.16
N LEU A 10 -8.61 4.43 -5.55
CA LEU A 10 -8.05 3.13 -5.18
C LEU A 10 -8.90 2.53 -4.07
N THR A 11 -9.46 1.36 -4.33
CA THR A 11 -10.21 0.60 -3.32
C THR A 11 -9.72 -0.82 -3.24
N ILE A 12 -9.72 -1.38 -2.03
CA ILE A 12 -9.26 -2.75 -1.74
C ILE A 12 -10.23 -3.39 -0.74
N PRO A 13 -10.67 -4.64 -0.92
CA PRO A 13 -11.38 -5.37 0.14
C PRO A 13 -10.52 -5.43 1.41
N LEU A 14 -11.08 -5.09 2.58
CA LEU A 14 -10.30 -5.04 3.83
C LEU A 14 -9.64 -6.39 4.14
N GLU A 15 -10.32 -7.49 3.85
CA GLU A 15 -9.82 -8.86 4.07
C GLU A 15 -8.56 -9.19 3.26
N SER A 16 -8.31 -8.48 2.15
CA SER A 16 -7.13 -8.70 1.31
C SER A 16 -5.82 -8.44 2.05
N PHE A 17 -5.81 -7.54 3.03
CA PHE A 17 -4.65 -7.27 3.90
C PHE A 17 -4.38 -8.37 4.93
N PHE A 18 -5.27 -9.37 5.05
CA PHE A 18 -5.17 -10.46 6.04
C PHE A 18 -5.04 -11.84 5.38
N LYS A 19 -4.79 -11.88 4.06
CA LYS A 19 -4.64 -13.14 3.29
C LYS A 19 -3.32 -13.87 3.55
N SER A 20 -2.29 -13.15 4.04
CA SER A 20 -1.00 -13.77 4.34
C SER A 20 -1.14 -14.80 5.46
N GLY A 21 -0.51 -15.97 5.29
CA GLY A 21 -0.41 -16.99 6.34
C GLY A 21 0.50 -16.56 7.51
N ARG A 22 1.28 -15.49 7.33
CA ARG A 22 2.08 -14.85 8.38
C ARG A 22 1.23 -13.82 9.12
N THR A 23 0.57 -14.27 10.18
CA THR A 23 -0.32 -13.42 11.00
C THR A 23 0.42 -12.34 11.78
N ASP A 24 1.73 -12.49 11.98
CA ASP A 24 2.60 -11.53 12.65
C ASP A 24 2.91 -10.29 11.81
N PHE A 25 2.56 -10.30 10.52
CA PHE A 25 2.60 -9.14 9.63
C PHE A 25 1.19 -8.59 9.32
N HIS A 26 0.16 -9.10 9.98
CA HIS A 26 -1.18 -8.53 9.81
C HIS A 26 -1.21 -7.12 10.40
N PRO A 27 -1.77 -6.13 9.68
CA PRO A 27 -1.82 -4.78 10.20
C PRO A 27 -2.75 -4.69 11.39
N GLU A 28 -2.38 -3.82 12.33
CA GLU A 28 -3.30 -3.35 13.36
C GLU A 28 -4.32 -2.38 12.73
N LYS A 29 -5.50 -2.27 13.36
CA LYS A 29 -6.59 -1.40 12.89
C LYS A 29 -6.79 -0.30 13.90
N GLU A 30 -6.58 0.93 13.47
CA GLU A 30 -6.84 2.13 14.27
C GLU A 30 -7.94 2.96 13.63
N PHE A 31 -8.84 3.52 14.44
CA PHE A 31 -9.91 4.40 13.98
C PHE A 31 -9.78 5.76 14.66
N ASP A 32 -9.84 6.83 13.86
CA ASP A 32 -9.88 8.19 14.38
C ASP A 32 -11.29 8.60 14.83
N GLU A 33 -11.42 9.81 15.37
CA GLU A 33 -12.70 10.37 15.83
C GLU A 33 -13.73 10.58 14.70
N ASN A 34 -13.29 10.58 13.44
CA ASN A 34 -14.13 10.74 12.26
C ASN A 34 -14.49 9.39 11.61
N GLY A 35 -14.02 8.28 12.18
CA GLY A 35 -14.22 6.93 11.66
C GLY A 35 -13.31 6.57 10.47
N MET A 36 -12.24 7.34 10.23
CA MET A 36 -11.20 7.00 9.28
C MET A 36 -10.39 5.83 9.82
N LEU A 37 -10.17 4.82 8.98
CA LEU A 37 -9.37 3.64 9.30
C LEU A 37 -7.93 3.85 8.87
N THR A 38 -6.99 3.61 9.79
CA THR A 38 -5.58 3.43 9.51
C THR A 38 -5.22 1.96 9.73
N LEU A 39 -4.62 1.34 8.73
CA LEU A 39 -3.93 0.06 8.85
C LEU A 39 -2.47 0.35 9.20
N VAL A 40 -2.06 0.00 10.41
CA VAL A 40 -0.71 0.22 10.93
C VAL A 40 0.09 -1.06 10.80
N PHE A 41 1.20 -0.98 10.08
CA PHE A 41 2.20 -2.05 9.96
C PHE A 41 3.37 -1.71 10.88
N CYS A 42 4.60 -2.12 10.57
CA CYS A 42 5.75 -1.79 11.41
C CYS A 42 6.03 -0.26 11.40
N GLU A 43 6.58 0.25 10.31
CA GLU A 43 6.86 1.68 10.09
C GLU A 43 6.05 2.22 8.88
N SER A 44 5.03 1.48 8.46
CA SER A 44 4.19 1.77 7.30
C SER A 44 2.73 1.90 7.71
N GLU A 45 1.99 2.74 7.00
CA GLU A 45 0.59 3.05 7.28
C GLU A 45 -0.22 3.15 5.98
N ILE A 46 -1.47 2.67 6.01
CA ILE A 46 -2.43 2.89 4.92
C ILE A 46 -3.71 3.45 5.53
N THR A 47 -4.13 4.61 5.06
CA THR A 47 -5.25 5.36 5.63
C THR A 47 -6.37 5.51 4.62
N GLY A 48 -7.62 5.43 5.08
CA GLY A 48 -8.78 5.56 4.21
C GLY A 48 -10.12 5.44 4.93
N ASN A 49 -11.20 5.42 4.16
CA ASN A 49 -12.54 5.19 4.68
C ASN A 49 -12.93 3.72 4.50
N LEU A 50 -13.46 3.08 5.54
CA LEU A 50 -14.00 1.73 5.43
C LEU A 50 -15.53 1.79 5.24
N LYS A 51 -16.04 1.21 4.15
CA LYS A 51 -17.48 1.13 3.90
C LYS A 51 -17.83 -0.23 3.30
N ASP A 52 -18.75 -0.94 3.95
CA ASP A 52 -19.27 -2.24 3.51
C ASP A 52 -18.16 -3.27 3.19
N GLY A 53 -17.11 -3.30 4.03
CA GLY A 53 -15.94 -4.19 3.85
C GLY A 53 -14.94 -3.73 2.78
N THR A 54 -15.23 -2.65 2.06
CA THR A 54 -14.33 -2.04 1.07
C THR A 54 -13.56 -0.88 1.69
N PHE A 55 -12.24 -0.90 1.57
CA PHE A 55 -11.35 0.14 2.06
C PHE A 55 -11.02 1.12 0.93
N TYR A 56 -11.47 2.37 1.07
CA TYR A 56 -11.29 3.47 0.13
C TYR A 56 -10.06 4.26 0.54
N ILE A 57 -8.95 3.98 -0.12
CA ILE A 57 -7.64 4.46 0.30
C ILE A 57 -7.50 5.95 -0.04
N SER A 58 -7.08 6.75 0.94
CA SER A 58 -6.74 8.16 0.77
C SER A 58 -5.24 8.38 0.85
N ASP A 59 -4.51 7.59 1.64
CA ASP A 59 -3.06 7.67 1.77
C ASP A 59 -2.40 6.29 2.00
N ILE A 60 -1.11 6.23 1.71
CA ILE A 60 -0.24 5.04 1.70
C ILE A 60 1.16 5.57 1.98
N ASP A 61 1.68 5.29 3.16
CA ASP A 61 3.07 5.52 3.50
C ASP A 61 3.74 4.19 3.77
N ILE A 62 4.76 3.85 2.97
CA ILE A 62 5.50 2.60 3.09
C ILE A 62 6.96 2.97 3.18
N SER A 63 7.48 3.00 4.40
CA SER A 63 8.84 3.45 4.68
C SER A 63 9.43 2.68 5.85
N GLY A 64 10.74 2.81 6.03
CA GLY A 64 11.40 2.30 7.21
C GLY A 64 11.77 0.82 7.17
N GLU A 65 12.21 0.31 8.32
CA GLU A 65 12.62 -1.09 8.49
C GLU A 65 11.38 -2.01 8.36
N GLY A 66 11.54 -3.13 7.67
CA GLY A 66 10.43 -4.07 7.43
C GLY A 66 9.49 -3.71 6.28
N SER A 67 9.54 -2.47 5.76
CA SER A 67 8.71 -2.03 4.62
C SER A 67 8.81 -2.92 3.37
N GLY A 68 9.96 -3.56 3.15
CA GLY A 68 10.14 -4.56 2.10
C GLY A 68 9.29 -5.81 2.29
N TYR A 69 9.17 -6.28 3.53
CA TYR A 69 8.31 -7.41 3.88
C TYR A 69 6.84 -7.01 3.82
N ASP A 70 6.46 -5.88 4.41
CA ASP A 70 5.08 -5.37 4.36
C ASP A 70 4.61 -5.26 2.90
N MET A 71 5.46 -4.71 2.03
CA MET A 71 5.16 -4.59 0.61
C MET A 71 4.98 -5.93 -0.08
N ASN A 72 5.90 -6.88 0.11
CA ASN A 72 5.90 -8.13 -0.65
C ASN A 72 4.87 -9.15 -0.11
N GLU A 73 4.66 -9.20 1.20
CA GLU A 73 3.85 -10.24 1.86
C GLU A 73 2.40 -9.83 2.10
N VAL A 74 2.10 -8.53 2.16
CA VAL A 74 0.77 -8.04 2.53
C VAL A 74 0.22 -7.05 1.51
N ILE A 75 0.94 -5.96 1.25
CA ILE A 75 0.41 -4.83 0.48
C ILE A 75 0.30 -5.18 -1.01
N GLU A 76 1.34 -5.74 -1.64
CA GLU A 76 1.27 -6.13 -3.05
C GLU A 76 0.21 -7.22 -3.30
N PRO A 77 0.12 -8.30 -2.49
CA PRO A 77 -0.99 -9.24 -2.57
C PRO A 77 -2.36 -8.56 -2.47
N ALA A 78 -2.53 -7.60 -1.55
CA ALA A 78 -3.78 -6.87 -1.41
C ALA A 78 -4.08 -5.97 -2.62
N LEU A 79 -3.06 -5.34 -3.20
CA LEU A 79 -3.18 -4.53 -4.41
C LEU A 79 -3.65 -5.34 -5.63
N LYS A 80 -3.46 -6.66 -5.65
CA LYS A 80 -3.96 -7.54 -6.72
C LYS A 80 -5.48 -7.69 -6.72
N ASP A 81 -6.14 -7.41 -5.59
CA ASP A 81 -7.60 -7.38 -5.47
C ASP A 81 -8.19 -5.96 -5.60
N SER A 82 -7.36 -4.97 -5.94
CA SER A 82 -7.77 -3.57 -5.97
C SER A 82 -8.59 -3.19 -7.21
N THR A 83 -9.34 -2.09 -7.11
CA THR A 83 -9.82 -1.31 -8.28
C THR A 83 -9.26 0.10 -8.23
N GLY A 84 -9.23 0.80 -9.37
CA GLY A 84 -8.66 2.15 -9.45
C GLY A 84 -7.18 2.14 -9.83
N GLU A 85 -6.45 3.19 -9.44
CA GLU A 85 -5.06 3.40 -9.86
C GLU A 85 -4.15 3.84 -8.71
N LEU A 86 -2.97 3.24 -8.66
CA LEU A 86 -1.81 3.69 -7.87
C LEU A 86 -0.61 3.81 -8.79
N ILE A 87 0.08 4.94 -8.76
CA ILE A 87 1.44 5.08 -9.29
C ILE A 87 2.29 5.66 -8.17
N ALA A 88 3.36 4.97 -7.80
CA ALA A 88 4.28 5.46 -6.78
C ALA A 88 5.71 5.09 -7.14
N SER A 89 6.64 5.97 -6.80
CA SER A 89 8.07 5.67 -6.86
C SER A 89 8.54 5.10 -5.54
N ARG A 90 9.33 4.05 -5.60
CA ARG A 90 10.03 3.43 -4.48
C ARG A 90 11.51 3.77 -4.60
N VAL A 91 12.08 4.28 -3.52
CA VAL A 91 13.52 4.51 -3.39
C VAL A 91 14.04 3.50 -2.37
N TRP A 92 15.02 2.70 -2.74
CA TRP A 92 15.64 1.75 -1.81
C TRP A 92 16.71 2.40 -0.95
N GLU A 93 16.94 1.83 0.23
CA GLU A 93 18.03 2.25 1.11
C GLU A 93 19.36 2.19 0.36
N GLY A 94 20.10 3.30 0.37
CA GLY A 94 21.33 3.47 -0.42
C GLY A 94 21.15 4.33 -1.68
N GLY A 95 19.91 4.56 -2.13
CA GLY A 95 19.60 5.45 -3.26
C GLY A 95 20.19 4.98 -4.59
N ASP A 96 20.57 3.70 -4.67
CA ASP A 96 21.18 3.04 -5.82
C ASP A 96 20.17 2.53 -6.84
N SER A 97 18.90 2.45 -6.45
CA SER A 97 17.80 2.05 -7.31
C SER A 97 16.51 2.81 -6.97
N ILE A 98 15.84 3.26 -8.03
CA ILE A 98 14.47 3.78 -7.95
C ILE A 98 13.62 2.90 -8.86
N ASN A 99 12.56 2.30 -8.30
CA ASN A 99 11.56 1.60 -9.08
C ASN A 99 10.25 2.39 -9.06
N GLN A 100 9.41 2.19 -10.05
CA GLN A 100 8.01 2.59 -10.01
C GLN A 100 7.13 1.37 -9.86
N ILE A 101 6.18 1.45 -8.94
CA ILE A 101 5.02 0.57 -8.96
C ILE A 101 3.87 1.27 -9.69
N ILE A 102 3.23 0.52 -10.59
CA ILE A 102 2.00 0.91 -11.27
C ILE A 102 0.97 -0.17 -10.95
N VAL A 103 -0.14 0.24 -10.35
CA VAL A 103 -1.30 -0.61 -10.09
C VAL A 103 -2.49 -0.04 -10.84
N LYS A 104 -3.17 -0.89 -11.62
CA LYS A 104 -4.42 -0.53 -12.27
C LYS A 104 -5.37 -1.72 -12.28
N ASP A 105 -6.49 -1.58 -11.58
CA ASP A 105 -7.55 -2.59 -11.49
C ASP A 105 -6.99 -3.99 -11.17
N GLY A 106 -6.21 -4.09 -10.09
CA GLY A 106 -5.61 -5.34 -9.63
C GLY A 106 -4.35 -5.79 -10.37
N LYS A 107 -3.97 -5.12 -11.47
CA LYS A 107 -2.73 -5.43 -12.19
C LYS A 107 -1.57 -4.64 -11.63
N VAL A 108 -0.57 -5.33 -11.10
CA VAL A 108 0.65 -4.74 -10.55
C VAL A 108 1.80 -4.90 -11.54
N GLU A 109 2.50 -3.80 -11.82
CA GLU A 109 3.71 -3.74 -12.62
C GLU A 109 4.80 -2.97 -11.88
N TRP A 110 6.02 -3.50 -11.92
CA TRP A 110 7.23 -2.82 -11.44
C TRP A 110 8.13 -2.50 -12.63
N ARG A 111 8.70 -1.30 -12.63
CA ARG A 111 9.71 -0.90 -13.61
C ARG A 111 10.83 -0.11 -12.97
N ASP A 112 12.03 -0.29 -13.47
CA ASP A 112 13.18 0.53 -13.08
C ASP A 112 13.03 1.93 -13.64
N ILE A 113 13.34 2.94 -12.84
CA ILE A 113 13.46 4.32 -13.27
C ILE A 113 14.94 4.68 -13.20
N GLU A 114 15.60 4.75 -14.36
CA GLU A 114 16.93 5.35 -14.45
C GLU A 114 16.86 6.84 -14.10
N ILE A 115 17.81 7.32 -13.30
CA ILE A 115 17.98 8.74 -12.92
C ILE A 115 19.01 9.39 -13.83
#